data_AF-A0A174SZW6-F1
#
_entry.id   AF-A0A174SZW6-F1
#
_cell.length_a   1.000
_cell.length_b   1.000
_cell.length_c   1.000
_cell.angle_alpha   90.00
_cell.angle_beta   90.00
_cell.angle_gamma   90.00
#
_symmetry.space_group_name_H-M   'P 1'
#
loop_
_entity.id
_entity.type
_entity.pdbx_description
1 polymer ?
#
loop_
_entity_poly.entity_id
_entity_poly.type
_entity_poly.pdbx_seq_one_letter_code
_entity_poly.pdbx_strand_id
1 'polypeptide(L)'
;MDWSGCVNMMQGYLENSPLIVLGSGASMPYGLPSMGSLAEEIEKDPTIMADPQFDALKQAIADYGFETAIDSVRLQEETLECIRNVTWKTINRCDTEFFDKSSLTAPMELVELLNKVIAPSPNKAVVVTTNYDRLPEYAADQINATVITGLKGRCCAGSSCQVK
;
A
#
# COMPACT_ATOMS: atom_id res chain seq x y z
N MET A 1 20.10 -9.35 -19.15
CA MET A 1 19.63 -10.33 -18.15
C MET A 1 19.07 -11.53 -18.90
N ASP A 2 19.44 -12.73 -18.51
CA ASP A 2 18.89 -13.98 -19.05
C ASP A 2 17.53 -14.26 -18.39
N TRP A 3 16.48 -14.28 -19.20
CA TRP A 3 15.10 -14.52 -18.75
C TRP A 3 14.96 -15.85 -18.00
N SER A 4 15.64 -16.89 -18.48
CA SER A 4 15.57 -18.22 -17.87
C SER A 4 16.22 -18.24 -16.48
N GLY A 5 17.34 -17.52 -16.32
CA GLY A 5 17.97 -17.28 -15.03
C GLY A 5 17.06 -16.56 -14.03
N CYS A 6 16.32 -15.52 -14.47
CA CYS A 6 15.37 -14.81 -13.61
C CYS A 6 14.21 -15.71 -13.14
N VAL A 7 13.65 -16.52 -14.03
CA VAL A 7 12.55 -17.45 -13.69
C VAL A 7 13.00 -18.48 -12.67
N ASN A 8 14.17 -19.09 -12.86
CA ASN A 8 14.72 -20.07 -11.92
C ASN A 8 14.97 -19.45 -10.54
N MET A 9 15.46 -18.21 -10.50
CA MET A 9 15.64 -17.48 -9.24
C MET A 9 14.30 -17.20 -8.55
N MET A 10 13.28 -16.77 -9.29
CA MET A 10 11.93 -16.55 -8.76
C MET A 10 11.31 -17.84 -8.20
N GLN A 11 11.50 -18.97 -8.88
CA GLN A 11 11.03 -20.28 -8.39
C GLN A 11 11.66 -20.63 -7.04
N GLY A 12 12.97 -20.41 -6.86
CA GLY A 12 13.63 -20.63 -5.57
C GLY A 12 13.10 -19.74 -4.44
N TYR A 13 12.63 -18.52 -4.75
CA TYR A 13 11.98 -17.66 -3.74
C TYR A 13 10.59 -18.16 -3.35
N LEU A 14 9.83 -18.72 -4.30
CA LEU A 14 8.50 -19.27 -4.04
C LEU A 14 8.53 -20.52 -3.14
N GLU A 15 9.64 -21.26 -3.12
CA GLU A 15 9.82 -22.42 -2.24
C GLU A 15 9.78 -22.06 -0.74
N ASN A 16 10.08 -20.81 -0.37
CA ASN A 16 10.30 -20.40 1.01
C ASN A 16 9.31 -19.33 1.52
N SER A 17 8.06 -19.30 1.03
CA SER A 17 7.03 -18.35 1.46
C SER A 17 7.53 -16.89 1.48
N PRO A 18 7.65 -16.24 0.31
CA PRO A 18 8.30 -14.94 0.20
C PRO A 18 7.57 -13.82 0.96
N LEU A 19 8.35 -12.82 1.37
CA LEU A 19 7.86 -11.50 1.78
C LEU A 19 7.56 -10.68 0.53
N ILE A 20 6.31 -10.22 0.40
CA ILE A 20 5.87 -9.33 -0.67
C ILE A 20 5.88 -7.90 -0.14
N VAL A 21 6.64 -7.01 -0.78
CA VAL A 21 6.60 -5.57 -0.53
C VAL A 21 5.87 -4.90 -1.68
N LEU A 22 4.73 -4.28 -1.40
CA LEU A 22 3.90 -3.58 -2.37
C LEU A 22 4.14 -2.08 -2.25
N GLY A 23 4.73 -1.50 -3.30
CA GLY A 23 4.87 -0.06 -3.44
C GLY A 23 3.62 0.58 -4.05
N SER A 24 3.56 1.91 -4.05
CA SER A 24 2.44 2.67 -4.65
C SER A 24 2.16 2.27 -6.11
N GLY A 25 3.19 1.87 -6.87
CA GLY A 25 3.04 1.43 -8.25
C GLY A 25 2.17 0.18 -8.44
N ALA A 26 2.06 -0.69 -7.44
CA ALA A 26 1.13 -1.81 -7.48
C ALA A 26 -0.33 -1.36 -7.34
N SER A 27 -0.56 -0.22 -6.67
CA SER A 27 -1.90 0.26 -6.30
C SER A 27 -2.45 1.30 -7.28
N MET A 28 -1.57 2.01 -8.01
CA MET A 28 -1.98 3.04 -9.00
C MET A 28 -3.00 2.56 -10.06
N PRO A 29 -2.89 1.35 -10.64
CA PRO A 29 -3.85 0.88 -11.64
C PRO A 29 -5.28 0.78 -11.11
N TYR A 30 -5.44 0.65 -9.78
CA TYR A 30 -6.72 0.52 -9.10
C TYR A 30 -7.25 1.88 -8.59
N GLY A 31 -6.66 2.99 -9.04
CA GLY A 31 -7.14 4.34 -8.72
C GLY A 31 -6.60 4.91 -7.39
N LEU A 32 -5.63 4.25 -6.77
CA LEU A 32 -4.94 4.79 -5.61
C LEU A 32 -3.88 5.82 -6.02
N PRO A 33 -3.60 6.80 -5.15
CA PRO A 33 -2.71 7.89 -5.51
C PRO A 33 -1.26 7.41 -5.66
N SER A 34 -0.56 8.02 -6.62
CA SER A 34 0.90 7.92 -6.69
C SER A 34 1.55 8.80 -5.62
N MET A 35 2.84 8.59 -5.34
CA MET A 35 3.60 9.48 -4.45
C MET A 35 3.63 10.93 -4.96
N GLY A 36 3.67 11.15 -6.28
CA GLY A 36 3.59 12.49 -6.85
C GLY A 36 2.21 13.13 -6.62
N SER A 37 1.14 12.34 -6.80
CA SER A 37 -0.22 12.81 -6.53
C SER A 37 -0.44 13.15 -5.05
N LEU A 38 0.18 12.39 -4.13
CA LEU A 38 0.15 12.71 -2.70
C LEU A 38 0.89 14.00 -2.38
N ALA A 39 2.05 14.21 -3.00
CA ALA A 39 2.80 15.45 -2.85
C ALA A 39 1.97 16.67 -3.30
N GLU A 40 1.29 16.57 -4.45
CA GLU A 40 0.40 17.62 -4.94
C GLU A 40 -0.76 17.94 -3.98
N GLU A 41 -1.35 16.93 -3.33
CA GLU A 41 -2.43 17.15 -2.34
C GLU A 41 -1.92 17.82 -1.07
N ILE A 42 -0.70 17.49 -0.64
CA ILE A 42 -0.06 18.08 0.53
C ILE A 42 0.32 19.54 0.28
N GLU A 43 0.79 19.86 -0.92
CA GLU A 43 1.14 21.24 -1.29
C GLU A 43 -0.06 22.20 -1.34
N LYS A 44 -1.29 21.68 -1.32
CA LYS A 44 -2.53 22.47 -1.29
C LYS A 44 -3.01 22.77 0.14
N ASP A 45 -2.48 22.10 1.16
CA ASP A 45 -2.96 22.28 2.53
C ASP A 45 -2.40 23.57 3.16
N PRO A 46 -3.26 24.51 3.61
CA PRO A 46 -2.81 25.79 4.16
C PRO A 46 -1.90 25.68 5.40
N THR A 47 -2.07 24.62 6.20
CA THR A 47 -1.27 24.38 7.41
C THR A 47 0.16 24.03 7.03
N ILE A 48 0.31 23.23 5.98
CA ILE A 48 1.61 22.78 5.48
C ILE A 48 2.32 23.93 4.75
N MET A 49 1.56 24.73 4.00
CA MET A 49 2.06 25.95 3.36
C MET A 49 2.57 27.01 4.35
N ALA A 50 2.09 26.98 5.60
CA ALA A 50 2.52 27.91 6.63
C ALA A 50 3.86 27.53 7.29
N ASP A 51 4.39 26.33 7.02
CA ASP A 51 5.67 25.90 7.58
C ASP A 51 6.83 26.75 6.99
N PRO A 52 7.75 27.27 7.82
CA PRO A 52 8.90 28.03 7.33
C PRO A 52 9.81 27.27 6.35
N GLN A 53 9.79 25.94 6.39
CA GLN A 53 10.58 25.05 5.54
C GLN A 53 9.77 24.51 4.35
N PHE A 54 8.57 25.02 4.08
CA PHE A 54 7.72 24.54 3.00
C PHE A 54 8.38 24.64 1.61
N ASP A 55 9.07 25.74 1.31
CA ASP A 55 9.80 25.89 0.04
C ASP A 55 10.94 24.87 -0.10
N ALA A 56 11.64 24.59 1.01
CA ALA A 56 12.68 23.56 1.04
C ALA A 56 12.09 22.16 0.85
N LEU A 57 10.90 21.90 1.41
CA LEU A 57 10.16 20.66 1.21
C LEU A 57 9.79 20.46 -0.25
N LYS A 58 9.22 21.48 -0.92
CA LYS A 58 8.87 21.37 -2.36
C LYS A 58 10.08 21.05 -3.22
N GLN A 59 11.19 21.74 -2.97
CA GLN A 59 12.43 21.51 -3.71
C GLN A 59 12.93 20.07 -3.47
N ALA A 60 12.95 19.62 -2.21
CA ALA A 60 13.35 18.26 -1.88
C ALA A 60 12.44 17.19 -2.51
N ILE A 61 11.13 17.44 -2.60
CA ILE A 61 10.18 16.54 -3.29
C ILE A 61 10.54 16.42 -4.77
N ALA A 62 10.85 17.55 -5.44
CA ALA A 62 11.23 17.55 -6.85
C ALA A 62 12.56 16.83 -7.11
N ASP A 63 13.54 16.98 -6.21
CA ASP A 63 14.89 16.45 -6.38
C ASP A 63 15.02 14.97 -5.98
N TYR A 64 14.35 14.56 -4.89
CA TYR A 64 14.58 13.26 -4.24
C TYR A 64 13.32 12.38 -4.08
N GLY A 65 12.15 12.91 -4.45
CA GLY A 65 10.86 12.24 -4.25
C GLY A 65 10.30 12.41 -2.83
N PHE A 66 9.02 12.09 -2.70
CA PHE A 66 8.21 12.41 -1.51
C PHE A 66 8.74 11.81 -0.20
N GLU A 67 9.07 10.51 -0.19
CA GLU A 67 9.56 9.82 1.01
C GLU A 67 10.87 10.42 1.52
N THR A 68 11.87 10.56 0.64
CA THR A 68 13.18 11.14 0.99
C THR A 68 13.07 12.62 1.40
N ALA A 69 12.15 13.37 0.79
CA ALA A 69 11.97 14.78 1.07
C ALA A 69 11.54 15.04 2.52
N ILE A 70 10.58 14.25 3.03
CA ILE A 70 10.09 14.38 4.41
C ILE A 70 11.20 14.13 5.42
N ASP A 71 12.05 13.12 5.19
CA ASP A 71 13.15 12.79 6.10
C ASP A 71 14.32 13.80 6.03
N SER A 72 14.48 14.46 4.89
CA SER A 72 15.60 15.40 4.66
C SER A 72 15.35 16.81 5.21
N VAL A 73 14.09 17.23 5.35
CA VAL A 73 13.72 18.57 5.79
C VAL A 73 13.25 18.55 7.24
N ARG A 74 13.78 19.46 8.07
CA ARG A 74 13.35 19.60 9.46
C ARG A 74 12.04 20.40 9.54
N LEU A 75 10.93 19.71 9.32
CA LEU A 75 9.57 20.24 9.44
C LEU A 75 9.15 20.36 10.91
N GLN A 76 8.18 21.23 11.17
CA GLN A 76 7.53 21.31 12.48
C GLN A 76 6.66 20.07 12.74
N GLU A 77 6.46 19.69 14.01
CA GLU A 77 5.66 18.51 14.35
C GLU A 77 4.21 18.69 13.88
N GLU A 78 3.66 19.90 13.99
CA GLU A 78 2.31 20.21 13.51
C GLU A 78 2.17 19.97 11.99
N THR A 79 3.23 20.29 11.23
CA THR A 79 3.29 20.05 9.78
C THR A 79 3.37 18.56 9.47
N LEU A 80 4.20 17.80 10.21
CA LEU A 80 4.30 16.35 10.06
C LEU A 80 2.97 15.65 10.39
N GLU A 81 2.28 16.09 11.44
CA GLU A 81 0.93 15.63 11.77
C GLU A 81 -0.07 15.95 10.66
N CYS A 82 -0.02 17.16 10.09
CA CYS A 82 -0.88 17.52 8.98
C CYS A 82 -0.62 16.65 7.75
N ILE A 83 0.66 16.44 7.38
CA ILE A 83 1.06 15.54 6.29
C ILE A 83 0.48 14.15 6.49
N ARG A 84 0.67 13.55 7.69
CA ARG A 84 0.11 12.23 8.02
C ARG A 84 -1.41 12.18 7.81
N ASN A 85 -2.11 13.23 8.26
CA ASN A 85 -3.57 13.33 8.13
C ASN A 85 -4.03 13.47 6.68
N VAL A 86 -3.37 14.33 5.88
CA VAL A 86 -3.69 14.53 4.46
C VAL A 86 -3.41 13.24 3.68
N THR A 87 -2.24 12.63 3.86
CA THR A 87 -1.88 11.35 3.23
C THR A 87 -2.91 10.26 3.55
N TRP A 88 -3.24 10.06 4.84
CA TRP A 88 -4.24 9.08 5.27
C TRP A 88 -5.61 9.34 4.63
N LYS A 89 -6.09 10.59 4.67
CA LYS A 89 -7.41 10.95 4.10
C LYS A 89 -7.47 10.69 2.60
N THR A 90 -6.42 11.06 1.87
CA THR A 90 -6.36 10.89 0.42
C THR A 90 -6.34 9.41 0.04
N ILE A 91 -5.47 8.61 0.67
CA ILE A 91 -5.40 7.16 0.41
C ILE A 91 -6.71 6.50 0.80
N ASN A 92 -7.22 6.74 2.01
CA ASN A 92 -8.44 6.10 2.50
C ASN A 92 -9.67 6.47 1.67
N ARG A 93 -9.74 7.71 1.15
CA ARG A 93 -10.79 8.12 0.21
C ARG A 93 -10.73 7.29 -1.08
N CYS A 94 -9.57 7.24 -1.73
CA CYS A 94 -9.40 6.46 -2.97
C CYS A 94 -9.63 4.96 -2.75
N ASP A 95 -9.16 4.42 -1.63
CA ASP A 95 -9.36 3.01 -1.24
C ASP A 95 -10.85 2.69 -1.02
N THR A 96 -11.58 3.55 -0.30
CA THR A 96 -13.03 3.39 -0.09
C THR A 96 -13.79 3.52 -1.41
N GLU A 97 -13.41 4.49 -2.25
CA GLU A 97 -14.00 4.64 -3.58
C GLU A 97 -13.75 3.42 -4.47
N PHE A 98 -12.57 2.81 -4.37
CA PHE A 98 -12.27 1.56 -5.04
C PHE A 98 -13.21 0.48 -4.51
N PHE A 99 -13.26 0.25 -3.20
CA PHE A 99 -14.11 -0.76 -2.56
C PHE A 99 -15.59 -0.64 -2.95
N ASP A 100 -16.14 0.56 -2.93
CA ASP A 100 -17.55 0.82 -3.28
C ASP A 100 -17.85 0.50 -4.75
N LYS A 101 -16.92 0.87 -5.65
CA LYS A 101 -17.03 0.59 -7.10
C LYS A 101 -16.76 -0.88 -7.43
N SER A 102 -15.86 -1.52 -6.68
CA SER A 102 -15.28 -2.83 -6.96
C SER A 102 -15.98 -3.96 -6.22
N SER A 103 -17.22 -3.76 -5.76
CA SER A 103 -18.02 -4.75 -5.01
C SER A 103 -18.17 -6.15 -5.66
N LEU A 104 -17.67 -6.33 -6.89
CA LEU A 104 -17.63 -7.61 -7.60
C LEU A 104 -16.23 -8.04 -8.11
N THR A 105 -15.20 -7.20 -8.09
CA THR A 105 -13.89 -7.53 -8.69
C THR A 105 -12.74 -6.94 -7.89
N ALA A 106 -12.04 -7.78 -7.13
CA ALA A 106 -10.78 -7.43 -6.49
C ALA A 106 -9.67 -7.20 -7.54
N PRO A 107 -8.50 -6.65 -7.15
CA PRO A 107 -7.34 -6.55 -8.04
C PRO A 107 -6.87 -7.94 -8.50
N MET A 108 -7.30 -8.37 -9.69
CA MET A 108 -7.15 -9.75 -10.17
C MET A 108 -5.70 -10.18 -10.32
N GLU A 109 -4.81 -9.27 -10.70
CA GLU A 109 -3.37 -9.52 -10.81
C GLU A 109 -2.77 -9.85 -9.44
N LEU A 110 -3.24 -9.15 -8.39
CA LEU A 110 -2.83 -9.42 -7.01
C LEU A 110 -3.46 -10.71 -6.49
N VAL A 111 -4.71 -11.02 -6.87
CA VAL A 111 -5.38 -12.30 -6.58
C VAL A 111 -4.56 -13.46 -7.14
N GLU A 112 -4.14 -13.39 -8.40
CA GLU A 112 -3.32 -14.42 -9.05
C GLU A 112 -1.97 -14.58 -8.37
N LEU A 113 -1.30 -13.47 -8.04
CA LEU A 113 -0.03 -13.48 -7.32
C LEU A 113 -0.17 -14.17 -5.96
N LEU A 114 -1.13 -13.74 -5.14
CA LEU A 114 -1.35 -14.30 -3.80
C LEU A 114 -1.70 -15.79 -3.88
N ASN A 115 -2.54 -16.19 -4.83
CA ASN A 115 -2.89 -17.61 -5.03
C ASN A 115 -1.65 -18.47 -5.32
N LYS A 116 -0.70 -17.95 -6.11
CA LYS A 116 0.56 -18.65 -6.39
C LYS A 116 1.51 -18.68 -5.20
N VAL A 117 1.61 -17.58 -4.47
CA VAL A 117 2.53 -17.45 -3.34
C VAL A 117 2.06 -18.26 -2.12
N ILE A 118 0.75 -18.41 -1.93
CA ILE A 118 0.14 -19.18 -0.82
C ILE A 118 0.02 -20.68 -1.14
N ALA A 119 0.18 -21.11 -2.39
CA ALA A 119 0.05 -22.53 -2.75
C ALA A 119 1.08 -23.47 -2.06
N PRO A 120 2.37 -23.12 -1.92
CA PRO A 120 3.36 -23.94 -1.24
C PRO A 120 3.15 -23.99 0.28
N SER A 121 3.56 -25.09 0.93
CA SER A 121 3.58 -25.20 2.40
C SER A 121 4.58 -24.19 2.99
N PRO A 122 4.25 -23.45 4.07
CA PRO A 122 3.12 -23.61 5.02
C PRO A 122 1.82 -22.88 4.65
N ASN A 123 1.58 -22.58 3.38
CA ASN A 123 0.38 -21.89 2.88
C ASN A 123 0.20 -20.49 3.47
N LYS A 124 1.31 -19.74 3.50
CA LYS A 124 1.37 -18.41 4.09
C LYS A 124 2.15 -17.46 3.17
N ALA A 125 1.63 -16.24 3.07
CA ALA A 125 2.34 -15.10 2.52
C ALA A 125 2.42 -13.99 3.57
N VAL A 126 3.47 -13.18 3.51
CA VAL A 126 3.56 -11.93 4.29
C VAL A 126 3.57 -10.79 3.30
N VAL A 127 2.65 -9.84 3.46
CA VAL A 127 2.53 -8.67 2.59
C VAL A 127 2.75 -7.41 3.41
N VAL A 128 3.60 -6.52 2.91
CA VAL A 128 3.86 -5.20 3.47
C VAL A 128 3.55 -4.18 2.39
N THR A 129 2.58 -3.29 2.61
CA THR A 129 2.31 -2.16 1.72
C THR A 129 3.00 -0.91 2.24
N THR A 130 3.71 -0.19 1.37
CA THR A 130 4.29 1.12 1.70
C THR A 130 3.27 2.25 1.54
N ASN A 131 2.13 1.95 0.91
CA ASN A 131 1.09 2.92 0.55
C ASN A 131 -0.18 2.77 1.41
N TYR A 132 -0.11 2.01 2.51
CA TYR A 132 -1.18 1.85 3.52
C TYR A 132 -2.57 1.43 3.00
N ASP A 133 -2.62 0.92 1.76
CA ASP A 133 -3.86 0.50 1.12
C ASP A 133 -4.29 -0.92 1.50
N ARG A 134 -5.58 -1.21 1.25
CA ARG A 134 -6.21 -2.49 1.64
C ARG A 134 -6.40 -3.43 0.46
N LEU A 135 -5.70 -3.18 -0.65
CA LEU A 135 -5.77 -4.03 -1.84
C LEU A 135 -5.38 -5.49 -1.57
N PRO A 136 -4.34 -5.79 -0.75
CA PRO A 136 -4.00 -7.17 -0.41
C PRO A 136 -5.12 -7.89 0.32
N GLU A 137 -5.84 -7.20 1.20
CA GLU A 137 -6.99 -7.73 1.92
C GLU A 137 -8.13 -8.05 0.96
N TYR A 138 -8.42 -7.16 0.01
CA TYR A 138 -9.43 -7.40 -1.02
C TYR A 138 -9.05 -8.59 -1.93
N ALA A 139 -7.78 -8.74 -2.28
CA ALA A 139 -7.29 -9.88 -3.05
C ALA A 139 -7.33 -11.19 -2.26
N ALA A 140 -6.98 -11.15 -0.97
CA ALA A 140 -7.01 -12.30 -0.08
C ALA A 140 -8.43 -12.84 0.14
N ASP A 141 -9.43 -11.95 0.20
CA ASP A 141 -10.84 -12.32 0.32
C ASP A 141 -11.30 -13.18 -0.86
N GLN A 142 -10.89 -12.85 -2.10
CA GLN A 142 -11.25 -13.61 -3.30
C GLN A 142 -10.72 -15.05 -3.32
N ILE A 143 -9.57 -15.29 -2.68
CA ILE A 143 -8.98 -16.64 -2.60
C ILE A 143 -9.39 -17.37 -1.31
N ASN A 144 -10.33 -16.82 -0.53
CA ASN A 144 -10.74 -17.32 0.78
C ASN A 144 -9.56 -17.49 1.76
N ALA A 145 -8.54 -16.62 1.65
CA ALA A 145 -7.41 -16.62 2.57
C ALA A 145 -7.75 -15.85 3.85
N THR A 146 -7.22 -16.33 4.99
CA THR A 146 -7.36 -15.61 6.27
C THR A 146 -6.30 -14.51 6.36
N VAL A 147 -6.73 -13.26 6.53
CA VAL A 147 -5.85 -12.11 6.73
C VAL A 147 -5.63 -11.86 8.22
N ILE A 148 -4.37 -11.72 8.64
CA ILE A 148 -3.97 -11.39 10.01
C ILE A 148 -3.14 -10.11 9.98
N THR A 149 -3.75 -8.97 10.30
CA THR A 149 -3.08 -7.65 10.32
C THR A 149 -2.53 -7.28 11.70
N GLY A 150 -2.71 -8.12 12.72
CA GLY A 150 -2.35 -7.81 14.11
C GLY A 150 -3.29 -6.79 14.79
N LEU A 151 -4.22 -6.20 14.04
CA LEU A 151 -5.28 -5.33 14.53
C LEU A 151 -6.63 -6.06 14.46
N LYS A 152 -7.42 -6.02 15.52
CA LYS A 152 -8.77 -6.58 15.52
C LYS A 152 -9.75 -5.63 14.83
N GLY A 153 -9.86 -5.74 13.52
CA GLY A 153 -10.92 -5.12 12.71
C GLY A 153 -11.35 -6.12 11.63
N ARG A 154 -12.64 -6.48 11.58
CA ARG A 154 -13.21 -7.32 10.52
C ARG A 154 -13.56 -6.40 9.34
N CYS A 155 -12.94 -6.57 8.17
CA CYS A 155 -13.35 -5.83 6.98
C CYS A 155 -14.68 -6.31 6.42
N CYS A 156 -15.01 -7.61 6.52
CA CYS A 156 -16.35 -8.16 6.33
C CYS A 156 -16.32 -9.61 6.85
N ALA A 157 -17.26 -10.00 7.72
CA ALA A 157 -17.52 -11.42 8.00
C ALA A 157 -18.94 -11.58 8.55
N GLY A 158 -19.92 -11.45 7.65
CA GLY A 158 -21.18 -12.16 7.76
C GLY A 158 -20.98 -13.62 7.39
N SER A 159 -20.23 -14.37 8.19
CA SER A 159 -20.34 -15.82 8.36
C SER A 159 -19.30 -16.26 9.38
N SER A 160 -19.80 -16.99 10.37
CA SER A 160 -19.11 -17.49 11.55
C SER A 160 -17.84 -18.27 11.24
N CYS A 161 -16.70 -17.82 11.79
CA CYS A 161 -15.57 -18.70 12.05
C CYS A 161 -15.27 -18.66 13.54
N GLN A 162 -15.68 -19.71 14.25
CA GLN A 162 -15.29 -19.94 15.64
C GLN A 162 -13.83 -20.36 15.68
N VAL A 163 -13.05 -19.67 16.51
CA VAL A 163 -11.69 -20.07 16.87
C VAL A 163 -11.79 -21.24 17.84
N LYS A 164 -11.19 -22.37 17.48
CA LYS A 164 -10.66 -23.35 18.44
C LYS A 164 -9.15 -23.18 18.51
#